data_AF-A0A8H4HCV8-F1
#
_entry.id   AF-A0A8H4HCV8-F1
#
_cell.length_a   1.000
_cell.length_b   1.000
_cell.length_c   1.000
_cell.angle_alpha   90.00
_cell.angle_beta   90.00
_cell.angle_gamma   90.00
#
_symmetry.space_group_name_H-M   'P 1'
#
loop_
_entity.id
_entity.type
_entity.pdbx_description
1 polymer ?
#
loop_
_entity_poly.entity_id
_entity_poly.type
_entity_poly.pdbx_seq_one_letter_code
_entity_poly.pdbx_strand_id
1 'polypeptide(L)'
;MESCSTKDPSQVSTGALLRSYHEMLFVMLGVCISPSRITTDDYLPNFQTIVEQSSIALSGSARHDGTQPPFTFELSVGLPLWFTCVRCREPTIRRTALTLLRQSHQVEGLYKRDIGATMGERIMTLEEMYGTAISESQSPFSMDFKPGASPYPTLTEEKTRPPAVLVPGEARIKPLGVFRPRDGYPPGTTEEDMAKLSRSRDQTFLHYSRNERDPSNNTWQTIYGYAPIDFKIA
;
A
#
# COMPACT_ATOMS: atom_id res chain seq x y z
N MET A 1 42.06 -23.26 -1.49
CA MET A 1 41.63 -22.24 -2.46
C MET A 1 40.12 -22.36 -2.58
N GLU A 2 39.40 -21.69 -1.69
CA GLU A 2 37.93 -21.59 -1.81
C GLU A 2 37.66 -20.65 -2.99
N SER A 3 37.13 -21.20 -4.07
CA SER A 3 36.61 -20.43 -5.19
C SER A 3 35.44 -19.60 -4.66
N CYS A 4 35.67 -18.31 -4.42
CA CYS A 4 34.61 -17.35 -4.16
C CYS A 4 33.69 -17.35 -5.38
N SER A 5 32.61 -18.12 -5.30
CA SER A 5 31.61 -18.22 -6.35
C SER A 5 30.84 -16.90 -6.37
N THR A 6 31.37 -15.93 -7.11
CA THR A 6 30.65 -14.70 -7.45
C THR A 6 29.45 -15.12 -8.27
N LYS A 7 28.28 -15.17 -7.62
CA LYS A 7 27.02 -15.52 -8.29
C LYS A 7 26.82 -14.58 -9.48
N ASP A 8 26.49 -15.16 -10.63
CA ASP A 8 26.12 -14.42 -11.84
C ASP A 8 25.06 -13.36 -11.48
N PRO A 9 25.26 -12.07 -11.83
CA PRO A 9 24.29 -10.99 -11.57
C PRO A 9 22.86 -11.33 -12.00
N SER A 10 22.69 -12.10 -13.08
CA SER A 10 21.39 -12.59 -13.55
C SER A 10 20.72 -13.54 -12.54
N GLN A 11 21.51 -14.45 -11.95
CA GLN A 11 21.01 -15.37 -10.92
C GLN A 11 20.66 -14.64 -9.61
N VAL A 12 21.42 -13.60 -9.25
CA VAL A 12 21.10 -12.76 -8.08
C VAL A 12 19.76 -12.04 -8.28
N SER A 13 19.55 -11.45 -9.46
CA SER A 13 18.29 -10.78 -9.82
C SER A 13 17.09 -11.74 -9.77
N THR A 14 17.25 -12.91 -10.40
CA THR A 14 16.21 -13.95 -10.43
C THR A 14 15.89 -14.47 -9.02
N GLY A 15 16.92 -14.71 -8.21
CA GLY A 15 16.75 -15.12 -6.82
C GLY A 15 16.00 -14.09 -5.99
N ALA A 16 16.31 -12.80 -6.17
CA ALA A 16 15.62 -11.72 -5.48
C ALA A 16 14.15 -11.60 -5.90
N LEU A 17 13.86 -11.73 -7.20
CA LEU A 17 12.49 -11.77 -7.72
C LEU A 17 11.70 -12.90 -7.06
N LEU A 18 12.21 -14.13 -7.10
CA LEU A 18 11.55 -15.29 -6.50
C LEU A 18 11.37 -15.12 -4.98
N ARG A 19 12.35 -14.52 -4.30
CA ARG A 19 12.24 -14.24 -2.86
C ARG A 19 11.13 -13.24 -2.57
N SER A 20 10.98 -12.18 -3.36
CA SER A 20 9.89 -11.21 -3.19
C SER A 20 8.51 -11.87 -3.30
N TYR A 21 8.33 -12.80 -4.24
CA TYR A 21 7.10 -13.58 -4.38
C TYR A 21 6.88 -14.56 -3.23
N HIS A 22 7.93 -15.26 -2.80
CA HIS A 22 7.86 -16.15 -1.65
C HIS A 22 7.37 -15.41 -0.40
N GLU A 23 7.97 -14.25 -0.09
CA GLU A 23 7.55 -13.43 1.06
C GLU A 23 6.10 -12.95 0.91
N MET A 24 5.70 -12.46 -0.27
CA MET A 24 4.31 -12.06 -0.53
C MET A 24 3.34 -13.21 -0.28
N LEU A 25 3.60 -14.38 -0.85
CA LEU A 25 2.75 -15.56 -0.72
C LEU A 25 2.69 -16.05 0.72
N PHE A 26 3.81 -16.00 1.46
CA PHE A 26 3.85 -16.34 2.88
C PHE A 26 2.92 -15.44 3.69
N VAL A 27 2.96 -14.13 3.47
CA VAL A 27 2.02 -13.19 4.12
C VAL A 27 0.58 -13.48 3.71
N MET A 28 0.32 -13.69 2.41
CA MET A 28 -1.03 -13.99 1.90
C MET A 28 -1.63 -15.22 2.58
N LEU A 29 -0.87 -16.31 2.70
CA LEU A 29 -1.29 -17.53 3.38
C LEU A 29 -1.45 -17.33 4.89
N GLY A 30 -0.56 -16.57 5.52
CA GLY A 30 -0.64 -16.27 6.95
C GLY A 30 -1.92 -15.52 7.36
N VAL A 31 -2.45 -14.69 6.46
CA VAL A 31 -3.63 -13.84 6.76
C VAL A 31 -4.93 -14.30 6.09
N CYS A 32 -4.92 -15.39 5.29
CA CYS A 32 -6.04 -15.73 4.41
C CYS A 32 -7.35 -16.07 5.14
N ILE A 33 -7.26 -16.59 6.36
CA ILE A 33 -8.42 -16.93 7.21
C ILE A 33 -8.81 -15.80 8.16
N SER A 34 -8.02 -14.72 8.24
CA SER A 34 -8.30 -13.62 9.16
C SER A 34 -9.23 -12.59 8.50
N PRO A 35 -10.35 -12.22 9.13
CA PRO A 35 -11.18 -11.11 8.66
C PRO A 35 -10.50 -9.76 8.92
N SER A 36 -9.50 -9.70 9.80
CA SER A 36 -8.86 -8.46 10.23
C SER A 36 -7.71 -8.07 9.31
N ARG A 37 -7.70 -6.81 8.87
CA ARG A 37 -6.65 -6.29 7.98
C ARG A 37 -5.34 -5.96 8.67
N ILE A 38 -5.31 -5.88 10.00
CA ILE A 38 -4.12 -5.53 10.78
C ILE A 38 -3.23 -6.73 11.10
N THR A 39 -3.69 -7.96 10.85
CA THR A 39 -2.87 -9.18 11.02
C THR A 39 -1.63 -9.19 10.14
N THR A 40 -1.57 -8.32 9.13
CA THR A 40 -0.36 -8.11 8.33
C THR A 40 0.78 -7.46 9.11
N ASP A 41 0.50 -6.83 10.26
CA ASP A 41 1.52 -6.10 11.02
C ASP A 41 2.56 -7.04 11.62
N ASP A 42 2.17 -8.29 11.92
CA ASP A 42 3.06 -9.36 12.35
C ASP A 42 4.08 -9.75 11.27
N TYR A 43 3.87 -9.31 10.02
CA TYR A 43 4.68 -9.61 8.85
C TYR A 43 5.46 -8.38 8.34
N LEU A 44 5.66 -7.36 9.19
CA LEU A 44 6.47 -6.18 8.84
C LEU A 44 7.86 -6.55 8.26
N PRO A 45 8.62 -7.52 8.82
CA PRO A 45 9.90 -7.95 8.25
C PRO A 45 9.78 -8.52 6.84
N ASN A 46 8.68 -9.23 6.54
CA ASN A 46 8.42 -9.76 5.20
C ASN A 46 8.19 -8.62 4.20
N PHE A 47 7.44 -7.58 4.57
CA PHE A 47 7.26 -6.41 3.70
C PHE A 47 8.56 -5.65 3.44
N GLN A 48 9.42 -5.51 4.45
CA GLN A 48 10.76 -4.93 4.28
C GLN A 48 11.57 -5.77 3.29
N THR A 49 11.56 -7.10 3.46
CA THR A 49 12.24 -8.04 2.56
C THR A 49 11.69 -7.94 1.13
N ILE A 50 10.37 -7.83 0.95
CA ILE A 50 9.76 -7.65 -0.39
C ILE A 50 10.33 -6.40 -1.06
N VAL A 51 10.36 -5.26 -0.37
CA VAL A 51 10.87 -4.00 -0.91
C VAL A 51 12.35 -4.09 -1.25
N GLU A 52 13.16 -4.65 -0.35
CA GLU A 52 14.60 -4.82 -0.55
C GLU A 52 14.90 -5.73 -1.75
N GLN A 53 14.29 -6.92 -1.79
CA GLN A 53 14.50 -7.87 -2.89
C GLN A 53 13.96 -7.35 -4.21
N SER A 54 12.86 -6.58 -4.19
CA SER A 54 12.34 -5.96 -5.41
C SER A 54 13.30 -4.91 -5.98
N SER A 55 13.98 -4.14 -5.11
CA SER A 55 15.00 -3.17 -5.54
C SER A 55 16.19 -3.87 -6.21
N ILE A 56 16.64 -5.00 -5.66
CA ILE A 56 17.72 -5.83 -6.23
C ILE A 56 17.30 -6.39 -7.60
N ALA A 57 16.09 -6.97 -7.69
CA ALA A 57 15.57 -7.52 -8.93
C ALA A 57 15.43 -6.46 -10.04
N LEU A 58 14.89 -5.28 -9.70
CA LEU A 58 14.79 -4.16 -10.65
C LEU A 58 16.17 -3.70 -11.13
N SER A 59 17.13 -3.58 -10.22
CA SER A 59 18.50 -3.20 -10.58
C SER A 59 19.14 -4.20 -11.54
N GLY A 60 18.85 -5.50 -11.37
CA GLY A 60 19.37 -6.55 -12.21
C GLY A 60 18.69 -6.68 -13.58
N SER A 61 17.44 -6.21 -13.73
CA SER A 61 16.70 -6.21 -15.01
C SER A 61 16.74 -4.87 -15.75
N ALA A 62 17.33 -3.84 -15.15
CA ALA A 62 17.46 -2.52 -15.75
C ALA A 62 18.37 -2.53 -16.99
N ARG A 63 18.03 -1.69 -17.97
CA ARG A 63 18.88 -1.37 -19.11
C ARG A 63 20.05 -0.49 -18.67
N HIS A 64 21.02 -0.29 -19.56
CA HIS A 64 22.17 0.59 -19.30
C HIS A 64 21.78 2.04 -18.96
N ASP A 65 20.61 2.51 -19.41
CA ASP A 65 20.07 3.84 -19.09
C ASP A 65 19.29 3.87 -17.76
N GLY A 66 19.26 2.75 -17.01
CA GLY A 66 18.54 2.60 -15.75
C GLY A 66 17.04 2.36 -15.90
N THR A 67 16.50 2.34 -17.12
CA THR A 67 15.08 2.09 -17.37
C THR A 67 14.78 0.60 -17.44
N GLN A 68 13.56 0.20 -17.07
CA GLN A 68 13.08 -1.14 -17.34
C GLN A 68 12.67 -1.26 -18.82
N PRO A 69 12.80 -2.45 -19.43
CA PRO A 69 12.07 -2.75 -20.65
C PRO A 69 10.60 -2.34 -20.53
N PRO A 70 9.99 -1.72 -21.56
CA PRO A 70 8.61 -1.22 -21.45
C PRO A 70 7.60 -2.35 -21.29
N PHE A 71 7.95 -3.56 -21.72
CA PHE A 71 7.08 -4.71 -21.75
C PHE A 71 7.82 -5.98 -21.35
N THR A 72 7.15 -6.86 -20.60
CA THR A 72 7.60 -8.23 -20.33
C THR A 72 6.42 -9.20 -20.23
N PHE A 73 6.58 -10.44 -20.69
CA PHE A 73 5.68 -11.57 -20.37
C PHE A 73 6.14 -12.37 -19.16
N GLU A 74 7.39 -12.19 -18.75
CA GLU A 74 7.97 -12.85 -17.59
C GLU A 74 7.46 -12.22 -16.29
N LEU A 75 7.60 -12.98 -15.21
CA LEU A 75 7.31 -12.49 -13.86
C LEU A 75 8.16 -11.25 -13.55
N SER A 76 7.56 -10.21 -13.01
CA SER A 76 8.29 -9.03 -12.53
C SER A 76 7.82 -8.63 -11.12
N VAL A 77 8.49 -7.67 -10.50
CA VAL A 77 8.22 -7.27 -9.11
C VAL A 77 6.92 -6.49 -8.91
N GLY A 78 6.14 -6.26 -9.98
CA GLY A 78 4.96 -5.40 -9.97
C GLY A 78 3.91 -5.86 -8.95
N LEU A 79 3.59 -7.16 -8.91
CA LEU A 79 2.58 -7.69 -8.01
C LEU A 79 3.01 -7.68 -6.52
N PRO A 80 4.22 -8.15 -6.13
CA PRO A 80 4.72 -8.02 -4.75
C PRO A 80 4.75 -6.59 -4.22
N LEU A 81 5.17 -5.63 -5.06
CA LEU A 81 5.20 -4.22 -4.70
C LEU A 81 3.79 -3.65 -4.54
N TRP A 82 2.88 -3.94 -5.46
CA TRP A 82 1.48 -3.52 -5.35
C TRP A 82 0.81 -4.11 -4.09
N PHE A 83 1.03 -5.39 -3.81
CA PHE A 83 0.56 -6.06 -2.60
C PHE A 83 1.07 -5.33 -1.35
N THR A 84 2.36 -4.97 -1.32
CA THR A 84 2.96 -4.22 -0.22
C THR A 84 2.31 -2.84 -0.03
N CYS A 85 2.05 -2.11 -1.12
CA CYS A 85 1.37 -0.80 -1.08
C CYS A 85 -0.01 -0.87 -0.39
N VAL A 86 -0.78 -1.94 -0.65
CA VAL A 86 -2.17 -2.07 -0.18
C VAL A 86 -2.32 -2.87 1.10
N ARG A 87 -1.35 -3.71 1.49
CA ARG A 87 -1.43 -4.56 2.69
C ARG A 87 -0.61 -4.07 3.87
N CYS A 88 0.59 -3.53 3.66
CA CYS A 88 1.40 -2.96 4.74
C CYS A 88 0.72 -1.71 5.33
N ARG A 89 0.85 -1.49 6.65
CA ARG A 89 0.36 -0.28 7.35
C ARG A 89 1.44 0.77 7.56
N GLU A 90 2.71 0.39 7.44
CA GLU A 90 3.83 1.27 7.75
C GLU A 90 4.03 2.29 6.62
N PRO A 91 3.87 3.60 6.88
CA PRO A 91 3.82 4.62 5.83
C PRO A 91 5.08 4.69 4.95
N THR A 92 6.27 4.40 5.50
CA THR A 92 7.55 4.51 4.80
C THR A 92 7.73 3.39 3.78
N ILE A 93 7.55 2.14 4.20
CA ILE A 93 7.61 0.93 3.37
C ILE A 93 6.62 1.03 2.22
N ARG A 94 5.39 1.51 2.49
CA ARG A 94 4.38 1.70 1.44
C ARG A 94 4.83 2.69 0.37
N ARG A 95 5.39 3.83 0.77
CA ARG A 95 5.90 4.86 -0.15
C ARG A 95 7.10 4.36 -0.94
N THR A 96 7.99 3.60 -0.30
CA THR A 96 9.13 2.96 -0.99
C THR A 96 8.63 1.92 -2.00
N ALA A 97 7.68 1.08 -1.61
CA ALA A 97 7.07 0.10 -2.51
C ALA A 97 6.39 0.76 -3.71
N LEU A 98 5.66 1.85 -3.50
CA LEU A 98 5.04 2.62 -4.59
C LEU A 98 6.07 3.23 -5.54
N THR A 99 7.19 3.72 -4.99
CA THR A 99 8.29 4.28 -5.79
C THR A 99 8.91 3.20 -6.68
N LEU A 100 9.23 2.03 -6.12
CA LEU A 100 9.75 0.89 -6.88
C LEU A 100 8.71 0.37 -7.89
N LEU A 101 7.42 0.36 -7.51
CA LEU A 101 6.35 -0.05 -8.42
C LEU A 101 6.30 0.87 -9.64
N ARG A 102 6.48 2.18 -9.48
CA ARG A 102 6.57 3.13 -10.59
C ARG A 102 7.84 2.97 -11.44
N GLN A 103 8.85 2.26 -10.95
CA GLN A 103 10.08 1.96 -11.69
C GLN A 103 10.00 0.61 -12.44
N SER A 104 9.03 -0.25 -12.14
CA SER A 104 8.89 -1.54 -12.82
C SER A 104 8.52 -1.40 -14.30
N HIS A 105 8.54 -2.53 -15.02
CA HIS A 105 8.09 -2.64 -16.40
C HIS A 105 6.74 -1.95 -16.58
N GLN A 106 6.61 -1.10 -17.61
CA GLN A 106 5.38 -0.35 -17.84
C GLN A 106 4.18 -1.29 -18.08
N VAL A 107 4.42 -2.42 -18.75
CA VAL A 107 3.45 -3.47 -19.01
C VAL A 107 4.04 -4.84 -18.64
N GLU A 108 3.33 -5.57 -17.78
CA GLU A 108 3.65 -6.94 -17.35
C GLU A 108 2.49 -7.86 -17.75
N GLY A 109 2.68 -8.64 -18.82
CA GLY A 109 1.63 -9.41 -19.46
C GLY A 109 0.47 -8.52 -19.91
N LEU A 110 -0.66 -8.60 -19.19
CA LEU A 110 -1.85 -7.78 -19.44
C LEU A 110 -2.01 -6.62 -18.44
N TYR A 111 -1.11 -6.51 -17.46
CA TYR A 111 -1.19 -5.52 -16.40
C TYR A 111 -0.34 -4.30 -16.74
N LYS A 112 -0.95 -3.11 -16.67
CA LYS A 112 -0.21 -1.85 -16.77
C LYS A 112 0.19 -1.38 -15.38
N ARG A 113 1.48 -1.10 -15.19
CA ARG A 113 2.05 -0.58 -13.94
C ARG A 113 1.31 0.64 -13.43
N ASP A 114 1.02 1.60 -14.30
CA ASP A 114 0.44 2.89 -13.90
C ASP A 114 -0.96 2.73 -13.31
N ILE A 115 -1.72 1.71 -13.74
CA ILE A 115 -3.02 1.37 -13.16
C ILE A 115 -2.83 0.90 -11.71
N GLY A 116 -1.92 -0.05 -11.50
CA GLY A 116 -1.60 -0.58 -10.17
C GLY A 116 -1.05 0.49 -9.22
N ALA A 117 -0.10 1.30 -9.69
CA ALA A 117 0.51 2.38 -8.92
C ALA A 117 -0.52 3.46 -8.54
N THR A 118 -1.35 3.90 -9.49
CA THR A 118 -2.41 4.89 -9.23
C THR A 118 -3.41 4.37 -8.20
N MET A 119 -3.83 3.10 -8.34
CA MET A 119 -4.76 2.51 -7.38
C MET A 119 -4.13 2.35 -5.99
N GLY A 120 -2.87 1.90 -5.91
CA GLY A 120 -2.12 1.80 -4.66
C GLY A 120 -1.99 3.15 -3.94
N GLU A 121 -1.58 4.19 -4.67
CA GLU A 121 -1.49 5.56 -4.15
C GLU A 121 -2.86 6.11 -3.70
N ARG A 122 -3.92 5.84 -4.46
CA ARG A 122 -5.27 6.28 -4.10
C ARG A 122 -5.75 5.62 -2.82
N ILE A 123 -5.53 4.32 -2.66
CA ILE A 123 -5.84 3.59 -1.42
C ILE A 123 -5.04 4.17 -0.26
N MET A 124 -3.72 4.33 -0.41
CA MET A 124 -2.86 4.94 0.62
C MET A 124 -3.40 6.28 1.09
N THR A 125 -3.71 7.17 0.15
CA THR A 125 -4.21 8.53 0.43
C THR A 125 -5.52 8.49 1.19
N LEU A 126 -6.46 7.63 0.78
CA LEU A 126 -7.75 7.52 1.44
C LEU A 126 -7.61 6.95 2.86
N GLU A 127 -6.80 5.92 3.06
CA GLU A 127 -6.57 5.35 4.39
C GLU A 127 -5.87 6.35 5.32
N GLU A 128 -4.92 7.13 4.82
CA GLU A 128 -4.25 8.19 5.60
C GLU A 128 -5.23 9.31 5.99
N MET A 129 -6.07 9.77 5.06
CA MET A 129 -7.12 10.76 5.31
C MET A 129 -8.11 10.30 6.38
N TYR A 130 -8.61 9.06 6.29
CA TYR A 130 -9.49 8.49 7.31
C TYR A 130 -8.76 8.28 8.64
N GLY A 131 -7.47 7.93 8.60
CA GLY A 131 -6.63 7.78 9.78
C GLY A 131 -6.53 9.09 10.58
N THR A 132 -6.24 10.21 9.91
CA THR A 132 -6.18 11.53 10.55
C THR A 132 -7.53 11.92 11.18
N ALA A 133 -8.63 11.74 10.45
CA ALA A 133 -9.97 12.06 10.98
C ALA A 133 -10.32 11.24 12.24
N ILE A 134 -9.93 9.97 12.27
CA ILE A 134 -10.11 9.11 13.46
C ILE A 134 -9.27 9.62 14.63
N SER A 135 -8.00 9.95 14.40
CA SER A 135 -7.12 10.47 15.46
C SER A 135 -7.62 11.81 16.03
N GLU A 136 -8.14 12.71 15.19
CA GLU A 136 -8.73 13.98 15.63
C GLU A 136 -9.97 13.75 16.50
N SER A 137 -10.84 12.81 16.11
CA SER A 137 -12.04 12.46 16.89
C SER A 137 -11.75 11.82 18.25
N GLN A 138 -10.56 11.23 18.41
CA GLN A 138 -10.14 10.50 19.62
C GLN A 138 -9.32 11.35 20.59
N SER A 139 -8.97 12.60 20.27
CA SER A 139 -8.20 13.48 21.17
C SER A 139 -9.10 14.08 22.26
N PRO A 140 -8.96 13.69 23.55
CA PRO A 140 -9.68 14.31 24.65
C PRO A 140 -8.68 15.15 25.45
N PHE A 141 -8.64 16.47 25.24
CA PHE A 141 -7.88 17.43 26.06
C PHE A 141 -6.38 17.11 26.30
N SER A 142 -5.48 17.84 25.64
CA SER A 142 -4.11 17.98 26.13
C SER A 142 -4.14 18.61 27.53
N MET A 143 -4.08 17.81 28.59
CA MET A 143 -3.68 18.31 29.90
C MET A 143 -2.19 18.59 29.85
N ASP A 144 -1.85 19.88 29.91
CA ASP A 144 -0.50 20.40 30.13
C ASP A 144 0.07 19.84 31.43
N PHE A 145 0.72 18.67 31.36
CA PHE A 145 1.65 18.26 32.40
C PHE A 145 2.95 19.02 32.18
N LYS A 146 3.16 20.11 32.94
CA LYS A 146 4.49 20.68 33.16
C LYS A 146 5.28 19.71 34.05
N PRO A 147 6.35 19.06 33.58
CA PRO A 147 7.24 18.33 34.46
C PRO A 147 8.14 19.34 35.18
N GLY A 148 8.19 19.24 36.52
CA GLY A 148 9.13 19.99 37.34
C GLY A 148 10.57 19.70 36.93
N ALA A 149 11.39 20.75 36.95
CA ALA A 149 12.79 20.72 36.55
C ALA A 149 13.59 19.68 37.35
N SER A 150 14.27 18.77 36.65
CA SER A 150 15.35 17.93 37.20
C SER A 150 16.70 18.48 36.72
N PRO A 151 17.67 18.74 37.61
CA PRO A 151 18.92 19.39 37.27
C PRO A 151 20.01 18.37 36.91
N TYR A 152 19.96 17.76 35.73
CA TYR A 152 21.14 17.08 35.17
C TYR A 152 21.18 17.22 33.64
N PRO A 153 22.33 17.60 33.05
CA PRO A 153 22.46 17.68 31.61
C PRO A 153 22.80 16.29 31.06
N THR A 154 22.02 15.80 30.11
CA THR A 154 22.43 14.67 29.27
C THR A 154 22.41 15.13 27.82
N LEU A 155 23.61 15.37 27.29
CA LEU A 155 23.89 15.55 25.87
C LEU A 155 23.81 14.19 25.19
N THR A 156 22.89 14.04 24.23
CA THR A 156 23.12 13.55 22.86
C THR A 156 21.75 13.51 22.16
N GLU A 157 21.40 14.57 21.43
CA GLU A 157 20.29 14.55 20.48
C GLU A 157 20.72 13.78 19.22
N GLU A 158 20.56 12.47 19.27
CA GLU A 158 20.40 11.70 18.05
C GLU A 158 19.00 12.01 17.53
N LYS A 159 18.91 12.56 16.31
CA LYS A 159 17.66 12.98 15.67
C LYS A 159 16.84 11.74 15.26
N THR A 160 16.31 11.04 16.24
CA THR A 160 15.36 9.94 16.07
C THR A 160 14.10 10.54 15.48
N ARG A 161 13.87 10.30 14.18
CA ARG A 161 12.56 10.57 13.57
C ARG A 161 11.52 9.86 14.43
N PRO A 162 10.41 10.53 14.82
CA PRO A 162 9.35 9.86 15.54
C PRO A 162 8.92 8.61 14.75
N PRO A 163 8.67 7.48 15.41
CA PRO A 163 8.22 6.27 14.74
C PRO A 163 6.99 6.62 13.90
N ALA A 164 7.00 6.23 12.62
CA ALA A 164 5.90 6.52 11.72
C ALA A 164 4.62 5.94 12.32
N VAL A 165 3.62 6.80 12.55
CA VAL A 165 2.33 6.36 13.10
C VAL A 165 1.67 5.46 12.06
N LEU A 166 1.42 4.20 12.44
CA LEU A 166 0.74 3.25 11.58
C LEU A 166 -0.66 3.75 11.26
N VAL A 167 -1.05 3.63 10.00
CA VAL A 167 -2.42 3.95 9.56
C VAL A 167 -3.40 3.12 10.41
N PRO A 168 -4.39 3.68 11.12
CA PRO A 168 -5.31 2.93 11.97
C PRO A 168 -5.97 1.73 11.26
N GLY A 169 -6.23 0.65 12.00
CA GLY A 169 -6.83 -0.56 11.44
C GLY A 169 -8.23 -0.32 10.87
N GLU A 170 -8.92 0.63 11.49
CA GLU A 170 -10.25 1.14 11.21
C GLU A 170 -10.28 1.94 9.89
N ALA A 171 -9.18 2.63 9.58
CA ALA A 171 -9.03 3.41 8.36
C ALA A 171 -8.71 2.53 7.13
N ARG A 172 -8.46 1.23 7.32
CA ARG A 172 -8.05 0.32 6.26
C ARG A 172 -9.14 0.11 5.23
N ILE A 173 -8.75 0.16 3.96
CA ILE A 173 -9.64 0.08 2.82
C ILE A 173 -9.53 -1.31 2.16
N LYS A 174 -10.68 -1.87 1.81
CA LYS A 174 -10.81 -3.04 0.95
C LYS A 174 -11.23 -2.59 -0.45
N PRO A 175 -10.32 -2.60 -1.44
CA PRO A 175 -10.73 -2.34 -2.82
C PRO A 175 -11.65 -3.48 -3.29
N LEU A 176 -12.77 -3.12 -3.92
CA LEU A 176 -13.76 -4.04 -4.46
C LEU A 176 -13.76 -4.06 -5.99
N GLY A 177 -13.25 -3.00 -6.60
CA GLY A 177 -13.06 -2.93 -8.05
C GLY A 177 -13.02 -1.50 -8.54
N VAL A 178 -12.88 -1.36 -9.85
CA VAL A 178 -12.90 -0.08 -10.54
C VAL A 178 -13.98 -0.14 -11.61
N PHE A 179 -14.77 0.91 -11.74
CA PHE A 179 -15.87 0.97 -12.70
C PHE A 179 -16.08 2.39 -13.22
N ARG A 180 -16.83 2.50 -14.32
CA ARG A 180 -17.36 3.77 -14.82
C ARG A 180 -18.88 3.68 -14.82
N PRO A 181 -19.61 4.71 -14.35
CA PRO A 181 -21.07 4.66 -14.31
C PRO A 181 -21.73 4.40 -15.68
N ARG A 182 -21.09 4.81 -16.78
CA ARG A 182 -21.57 4.50 -18.14
C ARG A 182 -21.57 3.01 -18.49
N ASP A 183 -20.69 2.21 -17.87
CA ASP A 183 -20.53 0.78 -18.15
C ASP A 183 -21.39 -0.08 -17.21
N GLY A 184 -22.07 0.54 -16.23
CA GLY A 184 -22.88 -0.12 -15.22
C GLY A 184 -22.41 0.22 -13.80
N TYR A 185 -23.17 -0.25 -12.81
CA TYR A 185 -22.89 -0.04 -11.39
C TYR A 185 -22.55 -1.35 -10.68
N PRO A 186 -21.68 -1.32 -9.65
CA PRO A 186 -21.44 -2.48 -8.81
C PRO A 186 -22.73 -3.00 -8.17
N PRO A 187 -22.83 -4.32 -7.89
CA PRO A 187 -23.94 -4.88 -7.14
C PRO A 187 -24.09 -4.22 -5.77
N GLY A 188 -25.33 -3.90 -5.39
CA GLY A 188 -25.62 -3.24 -4.10
C GLY A 188 -25.43 -1.72 -4.08
N THR A 189 -25.15 -1.09 -5.22
CA THR A 189 -25.15 0.39 -5.32
C THR A 189 -26.55 0.94 -5.05
N THR A 190 -26.67 1.89 -4.13
CA THR A 190 -27.96 2.50 -3.77
C THR A 190 -28.46 3.45 -4.86
N GLU A 191 -29.77 3.72 -4.90
CA GLU A 191 -30.34 4.71 -5.84
C GLU A 191 -29.74 6.11 -5.64
N GLU A 192 -29.50 6.50 -4.40
CA GLU A 192 -28.85 7.77 -4.06
C GLU A 192 -27.42 7.85 -4.60
N ASP A 193 -26.65 6.78 -4.45
CA ASP A 193 -25.28 6.73 -4.96
C ASP A 193 -25.24 6.70 -6.49
N MET A 194 -26.15 5.96 -7.13
CA MET A 194 -26.33 6.01 -8.58
C MET A 194 -26.64 7.43 -9.05
N ALA A 195 -27.53 8.15 -8.36
CA ALA A 195 -27.86 9.54 -8.68
C ALA A 195 -26.64 10.47 -8.55
N LYS A 196 -25.80 10.29 -7.53
CA LYS A 196 -24.55 11.06 -7.37
C LYS A 196 -23.53 10.74 -8.47
N LEU A 197 -23.28 9.46 -8.73
CA LEU A 197 -22.28 8.96 -9.67
C LEU A 197 -22.64 9.25 -11.13
N SER A 198 -23.94 9.22 -11.47
CA SER A 198 -24.43 9.50 -12.81
C SER A 198 -24.12 10.92 -13.32
N ARG A 199 -23.76 11.86 -12.42
CA ARG A 199 -23.31 13.20 -12.79
C ARG A 199 -21.98 13.20 -13.55
N SER A 200 -21.17 12.15 -13.35
CA SER A 200 -19.86 12.01 -13.98
C SER A 200 -19.73 10.64 -14.66
N ARG A 201 -20.54 10.42 -15.71
CA ARG A 201 -20.68 9.10 -16.35
C ARG A 201 -19.39 8.51 -16.92
N ASP A 202 -18.47 9.36 -17.34
CA ASP A 202 -17.17 8.98 -17.90
C ASP A 202 -16.05 8.88 -16.84
N GLN A 203 -16.26 9.42 -15.64
CA GLN A 203 -15.30 9.34 -14.55
C GLN A 203 -15.16 7.90 -14.10
N THR A 204 -13.91 7.50 -13.87
CA THR A 204 -13.60 6.20 -13.29
C THR A 204 -13.59 6.31 -11.76
N PHE A 205 -14.21 5.35 -11.09
CA PHE A 205 -14.31 5.31 -9.62
C PHE A 205 -13.71 4.02 -9.07
N LEU A 206 -12.93 4.15 -8.00
CA LEU A 206 -12.59 3.06 -7.10
C LEU A 206 -13.79 2.79 -6.19
N HIS A 207 -14.37 1.61 -6.32
CA HIS A 207 -15.33 1.07 -5.36
C HIS A 207 -14.57 0.35 -4.26
N TYR A 208 -14.87 0.68 -3.01
CA TYR A 208 -14.20 0.10 -1.85
C TYR A 208 -15.14 -0.05 -0.67
N SER A 209 -14.75 -0.87 0.30
CA SER A 209 -15.36 -0.88 1.63
C SER A 209 -14.36 -0.50 2.73
N ARG A 210 -14.88 0.07 3.81
CA ARG A 210 -14.15 0.35 5.05
C ARG A 210 -15.04 0.12 6.26
N ASN A 211 -14.46 0.05 7.45
CA ASN A 211 -15.22 0.02 8.68
C ASN A 211 -15.44 1.45 9.19
N GLU A 212 -16.64 1.72 9.65
CA GLU A 212 -17.00 2.97 10.30
C GLU A 212 -17.63 2.67 11.66
N ARG A 213 -17.26 3.48 12.66
CA ARG A 213 -17.79 3.36 14.01
C ARG A 213 -19.03 4.22 14.12
N ASP A 214 -20.15 3.61 14.48
CA ASP A 214 -21.35 4.35 14.84
C ASP A 214 -21.18 4.93 16.26
N PRO A 215 -21.14 6.27 16.42
CA PRO A 215 -20.91 6.90 17.71
C PRO A 215 -22.09 6.70 18.68
N SER A 216 -23.29 6.36 18.20
CA SER A 216 -24.49 6.24 19.03
C SER A 216 -24.56 4.95 19.84
N ASN A 217 -24.07 3.84 19.26
CA ASN A 217 -24.14 2.50 19.84
C ASN A 217 -22.76 1.84 19.99
N ASN A 218 -21.70 2.52 19.60
CA ASN A 218 -20.32 2.04 19.66
C ASN A 218 -20.06 0.76 18.83
N THR A 219 -20.85 0.52 17.78
CA THR A 219 -20.69 -0.64 16.91
C THR A 219 -19.90 -0.30 15.65
N TRP A 220 -19.25 -1.32 15.08
CA TRP A 220 -18.55 -1.21 13.80
C TRP A 220 -19.41 -1.74 12.67
N GLN A 221 -19.57 -0.95 11.63
CA GLN A 221 -20.31 -1.32 10.43
C GLN A 221 -19.44 -1.16 9.19
N THR A 222 -19.58 -2.11 8.26
CA THR A 222 -18.92 -2.01 6.95
C THR A 222 -19.76 -1.12 6.06
N ILE A 223 -19.13 -0.05 5.57
CA ILE A 223 -19.72 0.89 4.62
C ILE A 223 -19.01 0.79 3.27
N TYR A 224 -19.73 1.15 2.22
CA TYR A 224 -19.24 1.17 0.85
C TYR A 224 -19.02 2.60 0.40
N GLY A 225 -17.91 2.83 -0.30
CA GLY A 225 -17.49 4.14 -0.76
C GLY A 225 -17.06 4.12 -2.22
N TYR A 226 -17.17 5.29 -2.85
CA TYR A 226 -16.78 5.52 -4.23
C TYR A 226 -15.84 6.72 -4.27
N ALA A 227 -14.61 6.51 -4.70
CA ALA A 227 -13.62 7.57 -4.83
C ALA A 227 -13.24 7.73 -6.31
N PRO A 228 -13.25 8.95 -6.88
CA PRO A 228 -12.75 9.14 -8.23
C PRO A 228 -11.28 8.70 -8.30
N ILE A 229 -10.92 8.10 -9.43
CA ILE A 229 -9.56 7.67 -9.75
C ILE A 229 -9.28 7.96 -11.22
N ASP A 230 -8.15 8.64 -11.46
CA ASP A 230 -7.73 9.03 -12.79
C ASP A 230 -6.48 8.25 -13.18
N PHE A 231 -6.63 7.30 -14.08
CA PHE A 231 -5.48 6.58 -14.61
C PHE A 231 -4.77 7.45 -15.64
N LYS A 232 -3.54 7.85 -15.33
CA LYS A 232 -2.63 8.40 -16.34
C LYS A 232 -2.21 7.26 -17.26
N ILE A 233 -2.86 7.15 -18.41
CA ILE A 233 -2.44 6.23 -19.46
C ILE A 233 -1.43 7.01 -20.31
N ALA A 234 -0.14 6.79 -20.05
CA ALA A 234 0.93 7.21 -20.97
C ALA A 234 0.97 6.29 -22.19
#